data_AF-A0A944V126-F1
#
_entry.id   AF-A0A944V126-F1
#
_cell.length_a   1.000
_cell.length_b   1.000
_cell.length_c   1.000
_cell.angle_alpha   90.00
_cell.angle_beta   90.00
_cell.angle_gamma   90.00
#
_symmetry.space_group_name_H-M   'P 1'
#
loop_
_entity.id
_entity.type
_entity.pdbx_description
1 polymer ?
#
loop_
_entity_poly.entity_id
_entity_poly.type
_entity_poly.pdbx_seq_one_letter_code
_entity_poly.pdbx_strand_id
1 'polypeptide(L)' 'MLNKLFLKLRQWDYIASQRADINLANSQNTKNRITKYYRKDSQILYPPVETNRFAKKIKSNNIN' A
#
# COMPACT_ATOMS: atom_id res chain seq x y z
N MET A 1 -0.35 28.90 -11.18
CA MET A 1 -0.61 27.91 -12.26
C MET A 1 -0.57 26.48 -11.74
N LEU A 2 0.48 26.09 -10.99
CA LEU A 2 0.68 24.74 -10.44
C LEU A 2 -0.46 24.22 -9.55
N ASN A 3 -1.06 25.07 -8.71
CA ASN A 3 -2.18 24.67 -7.83
C ASN A 3 -3.43 24.18 -8.61
N LYS A 4 -3.71 24.78 -9.76
CA LYS A 4 -4.83 24.35 -10.63
C LYS A 4 -4.57 22.97 -11.23
N LEU A 5 -3.31 22.66 -11.55
CA LEU A 5 -2.90 21.35 -12.04
C LEU A 5 -3.07 20.29 -10.95
N PHE A 6 -2.57 20.53 -9.73
CA PHE A 6 -2.72 19.56 -8.63
C PHE A 6 -4.18 19.31 -8.25
N LEU A 7 -5.04 20.33 -8.32
CA LEU A 7 -6.48 20.14 -8.11
C LEU A 7 -7.09 19.20 -9.15
N LYS A 8 -6.75 19.38 -10.43
CA LYS A 8 -7.21 18.50 -11.52
C LYS A 8 -6.70 17.07 -11.34
N LEU A 9 -5.42 16.89 -10.99
CA LEU A 9 -4.85 15.57 -10.74
C LEU A 9 -5.55 14.85 -9.57
N ARG A 10 -5.86 15.57 -8.48
CA ARG A 10 -6.61 15.01 -7.36
C ARG A 10 -8.02 14.57 -7.76
N GLN A 11 -8.71 15.37 -8.57
CA GLN A 11 -10.04 15.01 -9.07
C GLN A 11 -9.99 13.78 -9.98
N TRP A 12 -9.00 13.72 -10.88
CA TRP A 12 -8.81 12.60 -11.78
C TRP A 12 -8.50 11.31 -11.03
N ASP A 13 -7.61 11.36 -10.04
CA ASP A 13 -7.27 10.23 -9.18
C ASP A 13 -8.49 9.73 -8.39
N TYR A 14 -9.27 10.65 -7.81
CA TYR A 14 -10.52 10.32 -7.13
C TYR A 14 -11.51 9.61 -8.07
N ILE A 15 -11.79 10.18 -9.24
CA ILE A 15 -12.72 9.60 -10.22
C ILE A 15 -12.22 8.23 -10.70
N ALA A 16 -10.91 8.08 -10.93
CA ALA A 16 -10.32 6.83 -11.35
C ALA A 16 -10.49 5.73 -10.32
N SER A 17 -10.28 6.03 -9.03
CA SER A 17 -10.44 5.08 -7.93
C SER A 17 -11.87 4.53 -7.78
N GLN A 18 -12.89 5.29 -8.22
CA GLN A 18 -14.28 4.85 -8.10
C GLN A 18 -14.60 3.63 -8.96
N ARG A 19 -13.91 3.46 -10.10
CA ARG A 19 -14.21 2.40 -11.09
C ARG A 19 -13.82 0.99 -10.66
N ALA A 20 -12.95 0.84 -9.66
CA ALA A 20 -12.50 -0.48 -9.21
C ALA A 20 -13.62 -1.23 -8.49
N ASP A 21 -13.89 -2.47 -8.91
CA ASP A 21 -14.87 -3.36 -8.29
C ASP A 21 -14.44 -3.77 -6.86
N ILE A 22 -13.15 -4.03 -6.69
CA ILE A 22 -12.55 -4.45 -5.42
C ILE A 22 -11.35 -3.56 -5.12
N ASN A 23 -11.23 -3.13 -3.87
CA ASN A 23 -10.10 -2.36 -3.38
C ASN A 23 -9.30 -3.21 -2.38
N LEU A 24 -8.00 -3.35 -2.64
CA LEU A 24 -7.07 -4.04 -1.76
C LEU A 24 -6.01 -3.06 -1.25
N ALA A 25 -5.74 -3.12 0.04
CA ALA A 25 -4.68 -2.37 0.69
C ALA A 25 -3.55 -3.31 1.10
N ASN A 26 -2.31 -2.86 0.92
CA ASN A 26 -1.13 -3.64 1.34
C ASN A 26 -0.83 -3.52 2.86
N SER A 27 -1.53 -2.65 3.57
CA SER A 27 -1.32 -2.36 4.99
C SER A 27 -2.50 -1.56 5.56
N GLN A 28 -2.56 -1.45 6.90
CA GLN A 28 -3.53 -0.60 7.57
C GLN A 28 -3.40 0.88 7.20
N ASN A 29 -2.16 1.37 7.03
CA ASN A 29 -1.93 2.77 6.63
C ASN A 29 -2.51 3.07 5.24
N THR A 30 -2.29 2.18 4.27
CA THR A 30 -2.86 2.32 2.93
C THR A 30 -4.39 2.21 2.96
N LYS A 31 -4.97 1.30 3.75
CA LYS A 31 -6.43 1.21 3.95
C LYS A 31 -6.99 2.55 4.43
N ASN A 32 -6.40 3.13 5.47
CA ASN A 32 -6.83 4.42 6.01
C ASN A 32 -6.73 5.56 4.98
N ARG A 33 -5.70 5.53 4.11
CA ARG A 33 -5.55 6.51 3.01
C ARG A 33 -6.62 6.32 1.94
N ILE A 34 -6.93 5.09 1.54
CA ILE A 34 -8.02 4.79 0.59
C ILE A 34 -9.34 5.35 1.14
N THR A 35 -9.65 5.10 2.42
CA THR A 35 -10.86 5.65 3.06
C THR A 35 -10.84 7.18 3.10
N LYS A 36 -9.71 7.80 3.46
CA LYS A 36 -9.59 9.26 3.57
C LYS A 36 -9.73 9.98 2.21
N TYR A 37 -9.04 9.50 1.19
CA TYR A 37 -8.91 10.20 -0.09
C TYR A 37 -9.92 9.75 -1.14
N TYR A 38 -10.24 8.45 -1.17
CA TYR A 38 -11.15 7.87 -2.17
C TYR A 38 -12.54 7.59 -1.64
N ARG A 39 -12.76 7.68 -0.32
CA ARG A 39 -14.05 7.42 0.34
C ARG A 39 -14.58 6.00 0.06
N LYS A 40 -13.68 5.05 -0.16
CA LYS A 40 -13.97 3.62 -0.35
C LYS A 40 -13.42 2.82 0.82
N ASP A 41 -14.03 1.67 1.08
CA ASP A 41 -13.41 0.64 1.93
C ASP A 41 -12.47 -0.23 1.11
N SER A 42 -11.56 -0.92 1.78
CA SER A 42 -10.63 -1.88 1.18
C SER A 42 -10.34 -3.02 2.15
N GLN A 43 -10.10 -4.22 1.60
CA GLN A 43 -9.60 -5.35 2.38
C GLN A 43 -8.07 -5.30 2.42
N ILE A 44 -7.45 -5.74 3.52
CA ILE A 44 -5.98 -5.77 3.61
C ILE A 44 -5.49 -7.12 3.10
N LEU A 45 -4.61 -7.07 2.10
CA LEU A 45 -3.81 -8.19 1.63
C LEU A 45 -2.34 -7.82 1.80
N TYR A 46 -1.72 -8.34 2.86
CA TYR A 46 -0.31 -8.07 3.12
C TYR A 46 0.57 -8.65 2.01
N PRO A 47 1.55 -7.89 1.50
CA PRO A 47 2.42 -8.37 0.45
C PRO A 47 3.30 -9.51 0.97
N PRO A 48 3.48 -10.60 0.21
CA PRO A 48 4.41 -11.65 0.59
C PRO A 48 5.85 -11.11 0.54
N VAL A 49 6.71 -11.67 1.38
CA VAL A 49 8.15 -11.42 1.37
C VAL A 49 8.90 -12.74 1.37
N GLU A 50 9.96 -12.83 0.57
CA GLU A 50 10.81 -14.01 0.50
C GLU A 50 11.70 -14.10 1.75
N THR A 51 11.22 -14.77 2.79
CA THR A 51 11.92 -14.85 4.09
C THR A 51 13.31 -15.48 3.98
N ASN A 52 13.49 -16.47 3.11
CA ASN A 52 14.78 -17.14 2.90
C ASN A 52 15.87 -16.17 2.42
N ARG A 53 15.51 -15.20 1.58
CA ARG A 53 16.43 -14.18 1.07
C ARG A 53 16.92 -13.22 2.16
N PHE A 54 16.08 -12.98 3.18
CA PHE A 54 16.36 -12.03 4.26
C PHE A 54 16.69 -12.69 5.61
N ALA A 55 16.71 -14.03 5.66
CA ALA A 55 17.04 -14.76 6.87
C ALA A 55 18.47 -14.45 7.31
N LYS A 56 18.64 -13.99 8.56
CA LYS A 56 19.96 -13.80 9.15
C LYS A 56 20.67 -15.16 9.21
N LYS A 57 21.82 -15.28 8.57
CA LYS A 57 22.70 -16.44 8.78
C LYS A 57 23.16 -16.43 10.23
N ILE A 58 22.56 -17.28 11.05
CA ILE A 58 23.06 -17.52 12.41
C ILE A 58 24.38 -18.25 12.24
N LYS A 59 25.50 -17.62 12.62
CA LYS A 59 26.76 -18.34 12.77
C LYS A 59 26.58 -19.28 13.97
N SER A 60 26.65 -20.58 13.73
CA SER A 60 26.82 -21.52 14.83
C SER A 60 28.20 -21.27 15.40
N ASN A 61 28.28 -20.70 16.60
CA ASN A 61 29.52 -20.72 17.36
C ASN A 61 29.72 -22.19 17.74
N ASN A 62 30.68 -22.85 17.08
CA ASN A 62 31.15 -24.16 17.53
C ASN A 62 31.77 -23.97 18.91
N ILE A 63 30.98 -24.25 19.94
CA ILE A 63 31.49 -24.46 21.30
C ILE A 63 32.06 -25.87 21.28
N ASN A 64 33.35 -25.97 20.97
CA ASN A 64 34.20 -27.10 21.33
C ASN A 64 35.41 -26.54 22.07
#